data_AF-A0A814VNJ7-F1
#
_entry.id   AF-A0A814VNJ7-F1
#
_cell.length_a   1.000
_cell.length_b   1.000
_cell.length_c   1.000
_cell.angle_alpha   90.00
_cell.angle_beta   90.00
_cell.angle_gamma   90.00
#
_symmetry.space_group_name_H-M   'P 1'
#
loop_
_entity.id
_entity.type
_entity.pdbx_description
1 polymer ?
#
loop_
_entity_poly.entity_id
_entity_poly.type
_entity_poly.pdbx_seq_one_letter_code
_entity_poly.pdbx_strand_id
1 'polypeptide(L)'
;MNRFDWNKLSPDEFERLQEYISYAPKKVKDVVAILQQDPSWLAHRYDEQLDYQGFRQFLELLFDNSDIPEDLCRHLFLSFIKKPALTLSIDASSPIN
;
A
#
# COMPACT_ATOMS: atom_id res chain seq x y z
N MET A 1 14.21 -8.11 21.02
CA MET A 1 12.98 -8.48 20.28
C MET A 1 12.30 -7.20 19.82
N ASN A 2 12.77 -6.58 18.74
CA ASN A 2 12.22 -5.28 18.29
C ASN A 2 10.96 -5.53 17.47
N ARG A 3 9.83 -4.97 17.95
CA ARG A 3 8.46 -5.22 17.46
C ARG A 3 7.87 -4.02 16.71
N PHE A 4 8.69 -3.25 16.00
CA PHE A 4 8.25 -2.03 15.32
C PHE A 4 8.82 -1.82 13.91
N ASP A 5 9.13 -2.90 13.19
CA ASP A 5 9.59 -2.84 11.79
C ASP A 5 8.44 -2.83 10.77
N TRP A 6 7.23 -2.39 11.17
CA TRP A 6 6.06 -2.19 10.32
C TRP A 6 6.23 -1.12 9.21
N ASN A 7 7.45 -0.67 8.95
CA ASN A 7 7.75 0.31 7.91
C ASN A 7 8.22 -0.33 6.60
N LYS A 8 8.53 -1.63 6.56
CA LYS A 8 8.99 -2.34 5.35
C LYS A 8 8.52 -3.80 5.40
N LEU A 9 8.12 -4.35 4.25
CA LEU A 9 7.87 -5.78 4.09
C LEU A 9 9.03 -6.59 4.68
N SER A 10 8.74 -7.71 5.34
CA SER A 10 9.78 -8.65 5.77
C SER A 10 10.51 -9.22 4.54
N PRO A 11 11.75 -9.73 4.70
CA PRO A 11 12.49 -10.32 3.58
C PRO A 11 11.71 -11.40 2.83
N ASP A 12 11.02 -12.28 3.56
CA ASP A 12 10.18 -13.34 3.00
C ASP A 12 8.97 -12.79 2.23
N GLU A 13 8.34 -11.72 2.72
CA GLU A 13 7.22 -11.08 2.03
C GLU A 13 7.65 -10.33 0.78
N PHE A 14 8.84 -9.73 0.83
CA PHE A 14 9.44 -9.08 -0.34
C PHE A 14 9.80 -10.10 -1.41
N GLU A 15 10.38 -11.25 -1.04
CA GLU A 15 10.68 -12.34 -1.97
C GLU A 15 9.39 -12.88 -2.61
N ARG A 16 8.33 -13.11 -1.82
CA ARG A 16 7.01 -13.48 -2.36
C ARG A 16 6.46 -12.45 -3.33
N LEU A 17 6.55 -11.16 -2.99
CA LEU A 17 6.13 -10.09 -3.90
C LEU A 17 6.93 -10.12 -5.21
N GLN A 18 8.25 -10.34 -5.14
CA GLN A 18 9.10 -10.45 -6.33
C GLN A 18 8.70 -11.64 -7.20
N GLU A 19 8.35 -12.77 -6.59
CA GLU A 19 7.83 -13.94 -7.30
C GLU A 19 6.50 -13.61 -8.01
N TYR A 20 5.53 -13.04 -7.30
CA TYR A 20 4.24 -12.64 -7.88
C TYR A 20 4.40 -11.66 -9.04
N ILE A 21 5.29 -10.66 -8.92
CA ILE A 21 5.56 -9.69 -9.99
C ILE A 21 6.28 -10.35 -11.17
N SER A 22 7.11 -11.35 -10.93
CA SER A 22 7.81 -12.09 -11.99
C SER A 22 6.85 -12.92 -12.85
N TYR A 23 5.74 -13.39 -12.26
CA TYR A 23 4.66 -14.10 -12.94
C TYR A 23 3.48 -13.20 -13.34
N ALA A 24 3.52 -11.91 -13.01
CA ALA A 24 2.43 -10.99 -13.32
C ALA A 24 2.23 -10.89 -14.84
N PRO A 25 1.02 -11.20 -15.37
CA PRO A 25 0.76 -11.16 -16.81
C PRO A 25 0.71 -9.74 -17.36
N LYS A 26 0.59 -8.73 -16.48
CA LYS A 26 0.48 -7.32 -16.84
C LYS A 26 1.52 -6.50 -16.10
N LYS A 27 1.96 -5.40 -16.72
CA LYS A 27 2.83 -4.42 -16.03
C LYS A 27 1.98 -3.49 -15.19
N VAL A 28 2.54 -3.05 -14.06
CA VAL A 28 1.92 -2.06 -13.16
C VAL A 28 1.35 -0.86 -13.93
N LYS A 29 2.12 -0.29 -14.87
CA LYS A 29 1.68 0.86 -15.68
C LYS A 29 0.44 0.58 -16.52
N ASP A 30 0.33 -0.63 -17.08
CA ASP A 30 -0.77 -1.00 -17.99
C ASP A 30 -2.03 -1.27 -17.17
N VAL A 31 -1.88 -1.92 -16.01
CA VAL A 31 -2.95 -2.12 -15.01
C VAL A 31 -3.50 -0.79 -14.52
N VAL A 32 -2.62 0.16 -14.15
CA VAL A 32 -3.05 1.50 -13.74
C VAL A 32 -3.79 2.22 -14.85
N ALA A 33 -3.33 2.14 -16.10
CA ALA A 33 -4.02 2.75 -17.24
C ALA A 33 -5.41 2.15 -17.50
N ILE A 34 -5.60 0.85 -17.24
CA ILE A 34 -6.91 0.18 -17.33
C ILE A 34 -7.82 0.68 -16.19
N LEU A 35 -7.33 0.70 -14.96
CA LEU A 35 -8.12 1.11 -13.79
C LEU A 35 -8.50 2.59 -13.80
N GLN A 36 -7.65 3.45 -14.40
CA GLN A 36 -7.99 4.86 -14.61
C GLN A 36 -9.18 5.08 -15.56
N GLN A 37 -9.56 4.06 -16.34
CA GLN A 37 -10.76 4.10 -17.17
C GLN A 37 -12.00 3.56 -16.44
N ASP A 38 -11.84 2.96 -15.25
CA ASP A 38 -12.94 2.45 -14.43
C ASP A 38 -13.39 3.50 -13.41
N PRO A 39 -14.59 4.10 -13.58
CA PRO A 39 -15.11 5.10 -12.65
C PRO A 39 -15.37 4.52 -11.25
N SER A 40 -15.58 3.21 -11.12
CA SER A 40 -15.77 2.53 -9.84
C SER A 40 -14.47 2.49 -9.05
N TRP A 41 -13.36 2.19 -9.72
CA TRP A 41 -12.03 2.23 -9.11
C TRP A 41 -11.60 3.67 -8.78
N LEU A 42 -11.94 4.64 -9.64
CA LEU A 42 -11.67 6.05 -9.35
C LEU A 42 -12.42 6.57 -8.11
N ALA A 43 -13.58 5.99 -7.77
CA ALA A 43 -14.30 6.34 -6.54
C ALA A 43 -13.52 5.96 -5.26
N HIS A 44 -12.60 5.00 -5.35
CA HIS A 44 -11.70 4.58 -4.26
C HIS A 44 -10.46 5.46 -4.12
N ARG A 45 -10.28 6.42 -5.03
CA ARG A 45 -9.14 7.32 -5.04
C ARG A 45 -9.54 8.68 -4.50
N TYR A 46 -8.86 9.12 -3.44
CA TYR A 46 -8.96 10.47 -2.91
C TYR A 46 -7.67 11.22 -3.23
N ASP A 47 -7.72 12.11 -4.22
CA ASP A 47 -6.56 12.86 -4.74
C ASP A 47 -5.44 11.93 -5.25
N GLU A 48 -4.30 11.86 -4.55
CA GLU A 48 -3.20 10.94 -4.86
C GLU A 48 -3.17 9.69 -3.97
N GLN A 49 -4.17 9.52 -3.11
CA GLN A 49 -4.28 8.39 -2.19
C GLN A 49 -5.33 7.40 -2.65
N LEU A 50 -4.99 6.12 -2.60
CA LEU A 50 -5.89 5.02 -2.90
C LEU A 50 -6.31 4.36 -1.58
N ASP A 51 -7.60 4.07 -1.42
CA ASP A 51 -8.04 3.27 -0.28
C ASP A 51 -7.64 1.79 -0.43
N TYR A 52 -7.88 0.99 0.61
CA TYR A 52 -7.53 -0.43 0.59
C TYR A 52 -8.31 -1.22 -0.47
N GLN A 53 -9.56 -0.84 -0.74
CA GLN A 53 -10.40 -1.55 -1.71
C GLN A 53 -9.90 -1.32 -3.14
N GLY A 54 -9.58 -0.09 -3.50
CA GLY A 54 -8.95 0.24 -4.78
C GLY A 54 -7.57 -0.41 -4.91
N PHE A 55 -6.78 -0.44 -3.83
CA PHE A 55 -5.48 -1.13 -3.85
C PHE A 55 -5.62 -2.63 -4.09
N ARG A 56 -6.61 -3.26 -3.46
CA ARG A 56 -6.92 -4.68 -3.67
C ARG A 56 -7.31 -4.96 -5.12
N GLN A 57 -8.22 -4.17 -5.71
CA GLN A 57 -8.59 -4.30 -7.12
C GLN A 57 -7.39 -4.13 -8.06
N PHE A 58 -6.46 -3.23 -7.70
CA PHE A 58 -5.22 -3.05 -8.43
C PHE A 58 -4.35 -4.31 -8.42
N LEU A 59 -4.16 -4.94 -7.26
CA LEU A 59 -3.37 -6.16 -7.15
C LEU A 59 -4.07 -7.37 -7.80
N GLU A 60 -5.39 -7.49 -7.65
CA GLU A 60 -6.18 -8.52 -8.32
C GLU A 60 -6.00 -8.43 -9.84
N LEU A 61 -6.09 -7.23 -10.43
CA LEU A 61 -5.86 -7.08 -11.87
C LEU A 61 -4.39 -7.27 -12.28
N LEU A 62 -3.43 -6.89 -11.42
CA LEU A 62 -2.01 -7.08 -11.68
C LEU A 62 -1.60 -8.55 -11.75
N PHE A 63 -2.19 -9.38 -10.89
CA PHE A 63 -1.91 -10.81 -10.81
C PHE A 63 -3.03 -11.68 -11.39
N ASP A 64 -3.93 -11.10 -12.18
CA ASP A 64 -5.02 -11.80 -12.88
C ASP A 64 -5.90 -12.67 -11.96
N ASN A 65 -6.32 -12.06 -10.85
CA ASN A 65 -7.12 -12.68 -9.78
C ASN A 65 -6.43 -13.87 -9.10
N SER A 66 -5.10 -13.92 -9.11
CA SER A 66 -4.36 -14.85 -8.26
C SER A 66 -4.73 -14.62 -6.79
N ASP A 67 -4.88 -15.70 -6.04
CA ASP A 67 -5.25 -15.67 -4.62
C ASP A 67 -4.07 -15.12 -3.80
N ILE A 68 -4.00 -13.79 -3.69
CA ILE A 68 -2.98 -13.12 -2.89
C ILE A 68 -3.37 -13.29 -1.42
N PRO A 69 -2.47 -13.79 -0.56
CA PRO A 69 -2.76 -13.90 0.85
C PRO A 69 -3.08 -12.52 1.44
N GLU A 70 -4.20 -12.44 2.18
CA GLU A 70 -4.72 -11.18 2.72
C GLU A 70 -3.69 -10.45 3.57
N ASP A 71 -2.88 -11.19 4.34
CA ASP A 71 -1.79 -10.64 5.15
C ASP A 71 -0.77 -9.86 4.29
N LEU A 72 -0.35 -10.43 3.15
CA LEU A 72 0.59 -9.79 2.23
C LEU A 72 -0.04 -8.54 1.60
N CYS A 73 -1.29 -8.62 1.17
CA CYS A 73 -2.03 -7.48 0.60
C CYS A 73 -2.14 -6.32 1.60
N ARG A 74 -2.48 -6.63 2.86
CA ARG A 74 -2.58 -5.67 3.95
C ARG A 74 -1.23 -5.04 4.29
N HIS A 75 -0.18 -5.84 4.43
CA HIS A 75 1.17 -5.32 4.72
C HIS A 75 1.73 -4.48 3.57
N LEU A 76 1.48 -4.87 2.32
CA LEU A 76 1.79 -4.07 1.14
C LEU A 76 1.12 -2.70 1.21
N PHE A 77 -0.20 -2.69 1.41
CA PHE A 77 -0.97 -1.44 1.51
C PHE A 77 -0.40 -0.52 2.61
N LEU A 78 -0.20 -1.06 3.82
CA LEU A 78 0.35 -0.32 4.95
C LEU A 78 1.77 0.19 4.70
N SER A 79 2.58 -0.53 3.91
CA SER A 79 3.94 -0.10 3.53
C SER A 79 3.94 1.15 2.65
N PHE A 80 2.86 1.41 1.91
CA PHE A 80 2.69 2.61 1.08
C PHE A 80 1.99 3.76 1.80
N ILE A 81 1.34 3.52 2.95
CA ILE A 81 0.75 4.59 3.74
C ILE A 81 1.87 5.42 4.36
N LYS A 82 2.05 6.64 3.87
CA LYS A 82 2.85 7.64 4.57
C LYS A 82 2.22 7.84 5.95
N LYS A 83 2.96 7.50 7.02
CA LYS A 83 2.58 7.94 8.36
C LYS A 83 2.34 9.45 8.27
N PRO A 84 1.18 9.97 8.71
CA PRO A 84 1.09 11.40 8.93
C PRO A 84 2.24 11.71 9.88
N ALA A 85 3.16 12.56 9.41
CA ALA A 85 4.15 13.12 10.30
C ALA A 85 3.33 13.85 11.35
N LEU A 86 3.08 13.21 12.50
CA LEU A 86 2.67 13.90 13.70
C LEU A 86 3.87 14.79 14.02
N THR A 87 3.93 15.96 13.38
CA THR A 87 4.59 17.14 13.92
C THR A 87 3.82 17.48 15.17
N LEU A 88 4.09 16.70 16.23
CA LEU A 88 3.86 17.08 17.62
C LEU A 88 4.85 18.21 17.91
N SER A 89 4.62 19.38 17.31
CA SER A 89 5.03 20.65 17.88
C SER A 89 4.08 20.93 19.04
N ILE A 90 4.19 20.13 20.11
CA ILE A 90 3.79 20.56 21.45
C ILE A 90 5.00 21.32 21.98
N ASP A 91 5.14 22.57 21.55
CA ASP A 91 5.79 23.57 22.39
C ASP A 91 4.74 24.00 23.41
N ALA A 92 4.52 23.15 24.40
CA ALA A 92 3.77 23.51 25.59
C ALA A 92 4.67 23.23 26.78
N SER A 93 5.01 24.32 27.47
CA SER A 93 5.71 24.40 28.76
C SER A 93 7.24 24.39 28.73
N SER A 94 7.79 25.58 28.94
CA SER A 94 8.79 25.76 29.99
C SER A 94 8.51 27.06 30.76
N PRO A 95 8.92 27.10 32.05
CA PRO A 95 8.06 27.53 33.14
C PRO A 95 8.22 29.00 33.53
N ILE A 96 7.23 29.48 34.29
CA ILE A 96 7.31 30.68 35.11
C ILE A 96 8.52 30.54 36.05
N ASN A 97 9.50 31.43 35.88
CA ASN A 97 10.43 31.83 36.94
C ASN A 97 10.69 33.32 36.81
#